data_AF-A0A9D3MVL7-F1
#
_entry.id   AF-A0A9D3MVL7-F1
#
_cell.length_a   1.000
_cell.length_b   1.000
_cell.length_c   1.000
_cell.angle_alpha   90.00
_cell.angle_beta   90.00
_cell.angle_gamma   90.00
#
_symmetry.space_group_name_H-M   'P 1'
#
loop_
_entity.id
_entity.type
_entity.pdbx_description
1 polymer ?
#
loop_
_entity_poly.entity_id
_entity_poly.type
_entity_poly.pdbx_seq_one_letter_code
_entity_poly.pdbx_strand_id
1 'polypeptide(L)' 'MMMSSFLLLVMLGLLVQESMADVVLTQSPAARSVQLGDTVSISCTASESSHYL' A
#
# COMPACT_ATOMS: atom_id res chain seq x y z
N MET A 1 -14.37 30.72 -26.02
CA MET A 1 -14.11 30.42 -24.59
C MET A 1 -14.28 28.94 -24.23
N MET A 2 -14.75 28.04 -25.11
CA MET A 2 -14.93 26.61 -24.78
C MET A 2 -13.64 25.79 -24.77
N MET A 3 -12.69 26.06 -25.69
CA MET A 3 -11.48 25.22 -25.86
C MET A 3 -10.57 25.17 -24.64
N SER A 4 -10.44 26.29 -23.91
CA SER A 4 -9.60 26.36 -22.70
C SER A 4 -10.13 25.49 -21.55
N SER A 5 -11.44 25.39 -21.39
CA SER A 5 -12.05 24.60 -20.32
C SER A 5 -11.88 23.10 -20.55
N PHE A 6 -12.01 22.65 -21.81
CA PHE A 6 -11.77 21.24 -22.17
C PHE A 6 -10.32 20.82 -21.94
N LEU A 7 -9.35 21.68 -22.29
CA LEU A 7 -7.93 21.43 -22.03
C LEU A 7 -7.64 21.30 -20.53
N LEU A 8 -8.27 22.15 -19.71
CA LEU A 8 -8.11 22.12 -18.26
C LEU A 8 -8.66 20.83 -17.63
N LEU A 9 -9.81 20.33 -18.13
CA LEU A 9 -10.38 19.05 -17.69
C LEU A 9 -9.50 17.85 -18.09
N VAL A 10 -8.93 17.85 -19.29
CA VAL A 10 -8.02 16.77 -19.73
C VAL A 10 -6.76 16.74 -18.88
N MET A 11 -6.16 17.90 -18.60
CA MET A 11 -4.99 17.98 -17.72
C MET A 11 -5.33 17.55 -16.29
N LEU A 12 -6.50 17.90 -15.77
CA LEU A 12 -6.94 17.46 -14.44
C LEU A 12 -7.16 15.94 -14.39
N GLY A 13 -7.72 15.36 -15.46
CA GLY A 13 -7.86 13.90 -15.60
C GLY A 13 -6.54 13.16 -15.71
N LEU A 14 -5.52 13.75 -16.34
CA LEU A 14 -4.18 13.19 -16.44
C LEU A 14 -3.37 13.28 -15.14
N LEU A 15 -3.73 14.21 -14.23
CA LEU A 15 -3.12 14.35 -12.90
C LEU A 15 -3.67 13.34 -11.87
N VAL A 16 -4.77 12.65 -12.18
CA VAL A 16 -5.19 11.43 -11.47
C VAL A 16 -4.32 10.29 -11.98
N GLN A 17 -3.06 10.27 -11.55
CA GLN A 17 -2.27 9.05 -11.59
C GLN A 17 -2.54 8.27 -10.31
N GLU A 18 -2.93 7.02 -10.49
CA GLU A 18 -3.06 6.00 -9.44
C GLU A 18 -1.81 6.02 -8.56
N SER A 19 -1.95 6.56 -7.34
CA SER A 19 -0.91 6.47 -6.32
C SER A 19 -0.93 5.06 -5.76
N MET A 20 -0.06 4.19 -6.25
CA MET A 20 0.12 2.88 -5.64
C MET A 20 0.89 3.05 -4.33
N ALA A 21 0.20 2.93 -3.20
CA ALA A 21 0.87 2.79 -1.91
C ALA A 21 1.61 1.45 -1.88
N ASP A 22 2.84 1.43 -1.35
CA ASP A 22 3.60 0.19 -1.21
C ASP A 22 2.94 -0.74 -0.19
N VAL A 23 2.96 -2.04 -0.46
CA VAL A 23 2.40 -3.04 0.46
C VAL A 23 3.46 -3.41 1.48
N VAL A 24 3.24 -3.00 2.72
CA VAL A 24 4.18 -3.23 3.83
C VAL A 24 3.78 -4.49 4.59
N LEU A 25 4.73 -5.41 4.76
CA LEU A 25 4.59 -6.57 5.64
C LEU A 25 5.23 -6.27 7.00
N THR A 26 4.44 -6.32 8.07
CA THR A 26 4.94 -6.18 9.44
C THR A 26 4.92 -7.54 10.14
N GLN A 27 6.06 -7.93 10.69
CA GLN A 27 6.19 -9.18 11.43
C GLN A 27 6.41 -8.93 12.92
N SER A 28 5.82 -9.77 13.77
CA SER A 28 6.06 -9.74 15.21
C SER A 28 6.12 -11.15 15.82
N PRO A 29 7.00 -11.39 16.79
CA PRO A 29 8.02 -10.48 17.31
C PRO A 29 9.22 -10.33 16.35
N ALA A 30 9.91 -9.19 16.39
CA ALA A 30 11.11 -8.94 15.57
C ALA A 30 12.29 -9.85 15.96
N ALA A 31 12.38 -10.21 17.24
CA ALA A 31 13.32 -11.19 17.75
C ALA A 31 12.73 -11.85 19.00
N ARG A 32 13.03 -13.13 19.22
CA ARG A 32 12.64 -13.87 20.41
C ARG A 32 13.69 -14.93 20.72
N SER A 33 14.20 -14.91 21.95
CA SER A 33 15.03 -16.00 22.46
C SER A 33 14.14 -17.21 22.78
N VAL A 34 14.63 -18.41 22.47
CA VAL A 34 13.89 -19.67 22.64
C VAL A 34 14.81 -20.76 23.16
N GLN A 35 14.23 -21.77 23.80
CA GLN A 35 14.92 -22.99 24.20
C GLN A 35 14.63 -24.13 23.23
N LEU A 36 15.43 -25.19 23.31
CA LEU A 36 15.27 -26.35 22.46
C LEU A 36 13.94 -27.07 22.79
N GLY A 37 13.11 -27.29 21.77
CA GLY A 37 11.78 -27.91 21.94
C GLY A 37 10.63 -26.91 22.07
N ASP A 38 10.92 -25.61 22.17
CA ASP A 38 9.88 -24.59 22.18
C ASP A 38 9.19 -24.50 20.82
N THR A 39 7.86 -24.37 20.85
CA THR A 39 7.09 -23.94 19.69
C THR A 39 6.81 -22.45 19.80
N VAL A 40 7.23 -21.69 18.79
CA VAL A 40 6.96 -20.25 18.69
C VAL A 40 6.03 -19.93 17.54
N SER A 41 5.20 -18.92 17.76
CA SER A 41 4.36 -18.32 16.73
C SER A 41 4.91 -16.94 16.36
N ILE A 42 5.07 -16.70 15.06
CA ILE A 42 5.42 -15.41 14.49
C ILE A 42 4.22 -14.98 13.64
N SER A 43 3.75 -13.77 13.89
CA SER A 43 2.66 -13.15 13.14
C SER A 43 3.22 -12.31 12.00
N CYS A 44 2.47 -12.27 10.89
CA CYS A 44 2.72 -11.38 9.77
C CYS A 44 1.42 -10.68 9.42
N THR A 45 1.48 -9.36 9.25
CA THR A 45 0.36 -8.53 8.84
C THR A 45 0.76 -7.77 7.59
N ALA A 46 0.00 -7.94 6.52
CA ALA A 46 0.14 -7.12 5.32
C ALA A 46 -0.70 -5.84 5.48
N SER A 47 -0.17 -4.70 5.04
CA SER A 47 -0.99 -3.51 4.86
C SER A 47 -2.00 -3.76 3.74
N GLU A 48 -3.15 -3.09 3.82
CA GLU A 48 -4.13 -3.15 2.74
C GLU A 48 -3.54 -2.53 1.48
N SER A 49 -3.62 -3.24 0.36
CA SER A 49 -3.47 -2.62 -0.95
C SER A 49 -4.78 -1.93 -1.28
N SER A 50 -4.75 -0.62 -1.51
CA SER A 50 -5.88 0.09 -2.11
C SER A 50 -5.99 -0.33 -3.57
N HIS A 51 -6.60 -1.50 -3.82
CA HIS A 51 -6.94 -1.94 -5.16
C HIS A 51 -8.13 -1.10 -5.62
N TYR A 52 -7.87 0.08 -6.20
CA TYR A 52 -8.91 0.79 -6.93
C TYR A 52 -9.33 -0.09 -8.13
N LEU A 53 -10.64 -0.35 -8.23
CA LEU A 53 -11.27 -1.17 -9.26
C LEU A 53 -11.10 -0.57 -10.65
#